data_AF-A0A0R1YY32-F1
#
_entry.id   AF-A0A0R1YY32-F1
#
_cell.length_a   1.000
_cell.length_b   1.000
_cell.length_c   1.000
_cell.angle_alpha   90.00
_cell.angle_beta   90.00
_cell.angle_gamma   90.00
#
_symmetry.space_group_name_H-M   'P 1'
#
loop_
_entity.id
_entity.type
_entity.pdbx_description
1 polymer ?
#
loop_
_entity_poly.entity_id
_entity_poly.type
_entity_poly.pdbx_seq_one_letter_code
_entity_poly.pdbx_strand_id
1 'polypeptide(L)'
;MTVIIPAPGTGGGGSVTPTPTPVTPAPQPTPTPSPAPTPTEPTKPTTPNVPNYAATKRAAVYALKTIYLYRNPTFKKSQRIARYPKQKRINRPMFVVIDYARSNGGALRYKVRDVNHNSKTDGKIGYITAKWSHVRPVYYRSMPKGNVITVISKKGVHAYKNKNLTGRVKTYKKGTHLSVKNLVKHNLTTRYVLSNGYHVTANKKLVIQGKY
;
A
#
# COMPACT_ATOMS: atom_id res chain seq x y z
N MET A 1 -15.44 77.07 19.49
CA MET A 1 -16.81 77.25 19.99
C MET A 1 -16.93 76.39 21.24
N THR A 2 -17.18 77.05 22.37
CA THR A 2 -17.01 76.60 23.75
C THR A 2 -18.36 76.20 24.34
N VAL A 3 -18.46 75.10 25.12
CA VAL A 3 -19.29 74.92 26.35
C VAL A 3 -18.77 73.64 27.05
N ILE A 4 -18.02 73.66 28.16
CA ILE A 4 -18.32 73.93 29.60
C ILE A 4 -19.21 72.86 30.29
N ILE A 5 -18.59 72.15 31.24
CA ILE A 5 -19.09 71.19 32.28
C ILE A 5 -19.63 72.06 33.47
N PRO A 6 -20.63 71.70 34.32
CA PRO A 6 -20.49 70.65 35.36
C PRO A 6 -21.75 69.97 35.97
N ALA A 7 -21.46 68.92 36.76
CA ALA A 7 -22.34 68.29 37.75
C ALA A 7 -22.36 69.07 39.09
N PRO A 8 -23.33 68.77 39.97
CA PRO A 8 -23.03 68.36 41.38
C PRO A 8 -23.93 67.18 41.84
N GLY A 9 -23.50 66.18 42.64
CA GLY A 9 -23.31 66.18 44.12
C GLY A 9 -24.66 66.09 44.87
N THR A 10 -24.97 65.31 45.93
CA THR A 10 -24.28 64.43 46.90
C THR A 10 -25.37 63.78 47.82
N GLY A 11 -25.10 62.64 48.48
CA GLY A 11 -25.77 62.16 49.72
C GLY A 11 -26.90 61.13 49.55
N GLY A 12 -27.07 60.05 50.33
CA GLY A 12 -26.51 59.61 51.61
C GLY A 12 -27.64 59.16 52.54
N GLY A 13 -27.70 57.86 52.93
CA GLY A 13 -28.36 57.41 54.17
C GLY A 13 -29.58 56.47 54.07
N GLY A 14 -29.51 55.33 54.79
CA GLY A 14 -30.59 54.93 55.71
C GLY A 14 -31.51 53.76 55.35
N SER A 15 -31.13 52.57 55.86
CA SER A 15 -31.90 51.33 56.12
C SER A 15 -33.39 51.47 56.51
N VAL A 16 -34.25 50.52 56.09
CA VAL A 16 -34.92 49.53 56.99
C VAL A 16 -35.61 48.40 56.22
N THR A 17 -35.41 47.18 56.73
CA THR A 17 -35.97 45.88 56.29
C THR A 17 -37.31 45.57 56.98
N PRO A 18 -38.21 44.82 56.33
CA PRO A 18 -39.00 43.81 57.04
C PRO A 18 -38.87 42.41 56.41
N THR A 19 -38.75 41.41 57.29
CA THR A 19 -38.70 39.96 57.03
C THR A 19 -40.09 39.39 56.72
N PRO A 20 -40.19 38.41 55.80
CA PRO A 20 -41.10 37.28 56.01
C PRO A 20 -40.46 35.90 55.75
N THR A 21 -40.73 35.00 56.70
CA THR A 21 -40.92 33.53 56.69
C THR A 21 -40.07 32.60 55.79
N PRO A 22 -39.40 31.57 56.35
CA PRO A 22 -38.69 30.56 55.57
C PRO A 22 -39.67 29.54 54.94
N VAL A 23 -39.67 29.46 53.61
CA VAL A 23 -40.31 28.40 52.83
C VAL A 23 -39.33 27.26 52.61
N THR A 24 -39.71 26.05 53.02
CA THR A 24 -38.96 24.80 52.80
C THR A 24 -39.01 24.39 51.32
N PRO A 25 -37.88 24.24 50.60
CA PRO A 25 -37.88 23.68 49.25
C PRO A 25 -38.09 22.16 49.28
N ALA A 26 -39.02 21.67 48.46
CA ALA A 26 -39.28 20.25 48.24
C ALA A 26 -38.07 19.54 47.58
N PRO A 27 -37.87 18.22 47.79
CA PRO A 27 -36.75 17.49 47.20
C PRO A 27 -36.87 17.42 45.67
N GLN A 28 -35.80 17.82 44.98
CA GLN A 28 -35.68 17.80 43.53
C GLN A 28 -35.50 16.36 43.01
N PRO A 29 -36.15 15.95 41.90
CA PRO A 29 -35.96 14.62 41.32
C PRO A 29 -34.55 14.45 40.74
N THR A 30 -33.95 13.28 40.98
CA THR A 30 -32.64 12.86 40.49
C THR A 30 -32.63 12.77 38.95
N PRO A 31 -31.61 13.31 38.24
CA PRO A 31 -31.55 13.20 36.79
C PRO A 31 -31.27 11.75 36.35
N THR A 32 -32.06 11.26 35.40
CA THR A 32 -31.85 9.97 34.71
C THR A 32 -30.55 10.01 33.90
N PRO A 33 -29.65 9.01 34.01
CA PRO A 33 -28.41 9.01 33.24
C PRO A 33 -28.68 8.86 31.74
N SER A 34 -28.11 9.76 30.94
CA SER A 34 -28.09 9.67 29.48
C SER A 34 -27.33 8.42 29.02
N PRO A 35 -27.82 7.65 28.02
CA PRO A 35 -27.09 6.51 27.49
C PRO A 35 -25.75 6.96 26.90
N ALA A 36 -24.67 6.27 27.28
CA ALA A 36 -23.34 6.50 26.74
C ALA A 36 -23.32 6.19 25.23
N PRO A 37 -22.54 6.93 24.40
CA PRO A 37 -22.44 6.67 22.99
C PRO A 37 -21.84 5.27 22.75
N THR A 38 -22.57 4.43 22.01
CA THR A 38 -22.09 3.12 21.57
C THR A 38 -20.79 3.27 20.77
N PRO A 39 -19.71 2.55 21.13
CA PRO A 39 -18.46 2.58 20.38
C PRO A 39 -18.72 2.17 18.93
N THR A 40 -18.40 3.05 17.97
CA THR A 40 -18.43 2.69 16.55
C THR A 40 -17.38 1.63 16.29
N GLU A 41 -17.82 0.45 15.86
CA GLU A 41 -16.95 -0.67 15.49
C GLU A 41 -15.92 -0.21 14.43
N PRO A 42 -14.64 -0.59 14.55
CA PRO A 42 -13.62 -0.23 13.57
C PRO A 42 -14.03 -0.69 12.16
N THR A 43 -14.10 0.23 11.21
CA THR A 43 -14.44 -0.09 9.82
C THR A 43 -13.37 -1.02 9.25
N LYS A 44 -13.74 -2.30 9.04
CA LYS A 44 -12.91 -3.31 8.37
C LYS A 44 -12.39 -2.73 7.04
N PRO A 45 -11.10 -2.88 6.70
CA PRO A 45 -10.54 -2.31 5.48
C PRO A 45 -11.33 -2.79 4.26
N THR A 46 -11.99 -1.85 3.56
CA THR A 46 -12.70 -2.11 2.31
C THR A 46 -11.71 -2.71 1.32
N THR A 47 -11.87 -4.00 1.04
CA THR A 47 -11.06 -4.66 0.00
C THR A 47 -11.52 -4.09 -1.34
N PRO A 48 -10.65 -3.45 -2.13
CA PRO A 48 -11.04 -2.92 -3.43
C PRO A 48 -11.62 -4.05 -4.27
N ASN A 49 -12.80 -3.85 -4.87
CA ASN A 49 -13.41 -4.82 -5.79
C ASN A 49 -12.59 -4.89 -7.09
N VAL A 50 -11.51 -5.68 -7.05
CA VAL A 50 -10.60 -5.95 -8.16
C VAL A 50 -10.69 -7.43 -8.55
N PRO A 51 -10.55 -7.77 -9.85
CA PRO A 51 -10.54 -9.16 -10.29
C PRO A 51 -9.45 -9.99 -9.61
N ASN A 52 -9.67 -11.31 -9.47
CA ASN A 52 -8.73 -12.25 -8.83
C ASN A 52 -7.30 -12.25 -9.42
N TYR A 53 -7.17 -11.91 -10.71
CA TYR A 53 -5.88 -11.81 -11.40
C TYR A 53 -5.09 -10.56 -11.00
N ALA A 54 -5.74 -9.57 -10.38
CA ALA A 54 -5.12 -8.31 -10.05
C ALA A 54 -4.00 -8.51 -9.02
N ALA A 55 -2.91 -7.77 -9.19
CA ALA A 55 -1.86 -7.70 -8.20
C ALA A 55 -2.33 -6.86 -7.02
N THR A 56 -2.11 -7.36 -5.80
CA THR A 56 -2.44 -6.66 -4.56
C THR A 56 -1.69 -5.33 -4.43
N LYS A 57 -2.29 -4.34 -3.75
CA LYS A 57 -1.63 -3.09 -3.38
C LYS A 57 -0.31 -3.39 -2.68
N ARG A 58 0.72 -2.59 -2.97
CA ARG A 58 2.14 -2.73 -2.59
C ARG A 58 2.88 -3.94 -3.19
N ALA A 59 2.22 -4.80 -3.97
CA ALA A 59 2.90 -5.90 -4.65
C ALA A 59 3.68 -5.38 -5.87
N ALA A 60 4.80 -6.05 -6.17
CA ALA A 60 5.58 -5.76 -7.34
C ALA A 60 5.04 -6.49 -8.58
N VAL A 61 4.91 -5.76 -9.69
CA VAL A 61 4.55 -6.26 -11.02
C VAL A 61 5.65 -5.94 -12.04
N TYR A 62 5.65 -6.65 -13.16
CA TYR A 62 6.60 -6.45 -14.24
C TYR A 62 5.90 -6.48 -15.60
N ALA A 63 6.41 -5.72 -16.56
CA ALA A 63 5.84 -5.63 -17.90
C ALA A 63 6.33 -6.77 -18.80
N LEU A 64 5.40 -7.39 -19.54
CA LEU A 64 5.63 -8.45 -20.52
C LEU A 64 5.77 -7.91 -21.95
N LYS A 65 5.03 -6.83 -22.24
CA LYS A 65 4.97 -6.15 -23.54
C LYS A 65 5.39 -4.69 -23.37
N THR A 66 5.51 -3.98 -24.48
CA THR A 66 5.66 -2.53 -24.44
C THR A 66 4.47 -1.91 -23.72
N ILE A 67 4.74 -1.04 -22.75
CA ILE A 67 3.74 -0.23 -22.05
C ILE A 67 4.20 1.21 -21.93
N TYR A 68 3.28 2.11 -21.58
CA TYR A 68 3.60 3.48 -21.22
C TYR A 68 3.11 3.74 -19.79
N LEU A 69 3.81 4.63 -19.09
CA LEU A 69 3.33 5.23 -17.85
C LEU A 69 2.58 6.51 -18.21
N TYR A 70 1.38 6.68 -17.66
CA TYR A 70 0.52 7.82 -17.96
C TYR A 70 0.27 8.67 -16.72
N ARG A 71 0.01 9.97 -16.93
CA ARG A 71 -0.43 10.89 -15.86
C ARG A 71 -1.80 10.49 -15.31
N ASN A 72 -2.71 10.01 -16.18
CA ASN A 72 -4.10 9.67 -15.84
C ASN A 72 -4.48 8.26 -16.33
N PRO A 73 -5.46 7.59 -15.70
CA PRO A 73 -5.88 6.23 -16.05
C PRO A 73 -6.60 6.12 -17.41
N THR A 74 -6.92 7.25 -18.05
CA THR A 74 -7.58 7.34 -19.37
C THR A 74 -6.65 7.03 -20.55
N PHE A 75 -5.34 7.07 -20.36
CA PHE A 75 -4.32 6.66 -21.34
C PHE A 75 -4.27 7.51 -22.62
N LYS A 76 -4.57 8.82 -22.53
CA LYS A 76 -4.41 9.73 -23.68
C LYS A 76 -2.94 9.81 -24.08
N LYS A 77 -2.64 9.89 -25.38
CA LYS A 77 -1.27 9.93 -25.91
C LYS A 77 -0.47 11.12 -25.35
N SER A 78 -1.11 12.28 -25.20
CA SER A 78 -0.55 13.50 -24.59
C SER A 78 -0.19 13.35 -23.10
N GLN A 79 -0.72 12.34 -22.42
CA GLN A 79 -0.49 12.10 -20.98
C GLN A 79 0.65 11.10 -20.72
N ARG A 80 1.36 10.64 -21.76
CA ARG A 80 2.48 9.70 -21.60
C ARG A 80 3.64 10.38 -20.87
N ILE A 81 4.11 9.76 -19.79
CA ILE A 81 5.25 10.20 -18.97
C ILE A 81 6.53 9.48 -19.42
N ALA A 82 6.42 8.18 -19.68
CA ALA A 82 7.55 7.33 -20.04
C ALA A 82 7.09 6.14 -20.89
N ARG A 83 7.99 5.68 -21.76
CA ARG A 83 7.82 4.46 -22.57
C ARG A 83 8.71 3.35 -22.01
N TYR A 84 8.15 2.16 -21.89
CA TYR A 84 8.85 0.96 -21.46
C TYR A 84 8.79 -0.08 -22.58
N PRO A 85 9.87 -0.27 -23.37
CA PRO A 85 9.87 -1.26 -24.44
C PRO A 85 9.78 -2.69 -23.91
N LYS A 86 9.38 -3.62 -24.77
CA LYS A 86 9.45 -5.07 -24.48
C LYS A 86 10.91 -5.46 -24.17
N GLN A 87 11.10 -6.25 -23.12
CA GLN A 87 12.42 -6.67 -22.63
C GLN A 87 12.52 -8.19 -22.46
N LYS A 88 13.75 -8.72 -22.57
CA LYS A 88 14.07 -10.07 -22.10
C LYS A 88 13.72 -10.20 -20.62
N ARG A 89 13.32 -11.39 -20.16
CA ARG A 89 12.76 -11.63 -18.81
C ARG A 89 13.57 -10.95 -17.70
N ILE A 90 14.89 -11.13 -17.69
CA ILE A 90 15.81 -10.58 -16.69
C ILE A 90 15.86 -9.04 -16.66
N ASN A 91 15.49 -8.38 -17.76
CA ASN A 91 15.55 -6.92 -17.93
C ASN A 91 14.16 -6.26 -17.90
N ARG A 92 13.09 -7.03 -17.66
CA ARG A 92 11.73 -6.48 -17.66
C ARG A 92 11.56 -5.39 -16.60
N PRO A 93 10.95 -4.25 -16.93
CA PRO A 93 10.77 -3.16 -15.99
C PRO A 93 9.78 -3.57 -14.90
N MET A 94 10.09 -3.16 -13.67
CA MET A 94 9.29 -3.44 -12.48
C MET A 94 8.61 -2.20 -11.95
N PHE A 95 7.47 -2.41 -11.31
CA PHE A 95 6.64 -1.39 -10.72
C PHE A 95 6.05 -1.89 -9.40
N VAL A 96 5.91 -1.01 -8.41
CA VAL A 96 5.14 -1.30 -7.20
C VAL A 96 3.74 -0.71 -7.39
N VAL A 97 2.71 -1.54 -7.23
CA VAL A 97 1.32 -1.08 -7.24
C VAL A 97 1.08 -0.25 -5.99
N ILE A 98 0.75 1.02 -6.13
CA ILE A 98 0.44 1.90 -5.01
C ILE A 98 -1.04 2.21 -4.91
N ASP A 99 -1.81 2.04 -5.99
CA ASP A 99 -3.26 2.16 -5.98
C ASP A 99 -3.92 1.52 -7.22
N TYR A 100 -5.24 1.53 -7.27
CA TYR A 100 -6.04 1.12 -8.43
C TYR A 100 -6.83 2.29 -9.01
N ALA A 101 -7.11 2.22 -10.30
CA ALA A 101 -8.04 3.12 -10.96
C ALA A 101 -8.78 2.38 -12.08
N ARG A 102 -9.81 3.00 -12.63
CA ARG A 102 -10.49 2.51 -13.84
C ARG A 102 -10.42 3.59 -14.92
N SER A 103 -10.31 3.16 -16.17
CA SER A 103 -10.59 4.08 -17.29
C SER A 103 -12.09 4.35 -17.40
N ASN A 104 -12.48 5.31 -18.23
CA ASN A 104 -13.90 5.65 -18.48
C ASN A 104 -14.73 4.41 -18.86
N GLY A 105 -14.21 3.52 -19.71
CA GLY A 105 -14.85 2.24 -20.04
C GLY A 105 -14.63 1.11 -19.02
N GLY A 106 -14.41 1.42 -17.74
CA GLY A 106 -14.32 0.44 -16.64
C GLY A 106 -13.04 -0.40 -16.54
N ALA A 107 -12.16 -0.40 -17.54
CA ALA A 107 -10.95 -1.23 -17.53
C ALA A 107 -9.98 -0.87 -16.38
N LEU A 108 -9.56 -1.88 -15.61
CA LEU A 108 -8.65 -1.73 -14.49
C LEU A 108 -7.27 -1.19 -14.91
N ARG A 109 -6.75 -0.26 -14.12
CA ARG A 109 -5.42 0.33 -14.19
C ARG A 109 -4.74 0.24 -12.83
N TYR A 110 -3.43 0.08 -12.85
CA TYR A 110 -2.62 0.23 -11.64
C TYR A 110 -2.07 1.66 -11.60
N LYS A 111 -2.24 2.35 -10.49
CA LYS A 111 -1.35 3.44 -10.11
C LYS A 111 -0.10 2.81 -9.53
N VAL A 112 1.06 3.19 -10.05
CA VAL A 112 2.33 2.54 -9.72
C VAL A 112 3.43 3.55 -9.44
N ARG A 113 4.43 3.09 -8.70
CA ARG A 113 5.77 3.69 -8.64
C ARG A 113 6.73 2.82 -9.46
N ASP A 114 7.50 3.44 -10.35
CA ASP A 114 8.63 2.82 -11.03
C ASP A 114 9.75 2.50 -10.01
N VAL A 115 10.29 1.28 -10.06
CA VAL A 115 11.38 0.80 -9.18
C VAL A 115 12.57 0.24 -9.97
N ASN A 116 12.81 0.81 -11.15
CA ASN A 116 13.96 0.47 -11.99
C ASN A 116 15.14 1.38 -11.66
N HIS A 117 15.78 1.17 -10.49
CA HIS A 117 16.79 2.05 -9.87
C HIS A 117 17.99 2.48 -10.73
N ASN A 118 18.25 1.81 -11.85
CA ASN A 118 19.33 2.18 -12.77
C ASN A 118 18.82 3.01 -13.98
N SER A 119 17.56 3.46 -13.96
CA SER A 119 16.90 4.18 -15.06
C SER A 119 16.53 5.60 -14.63
N LYS A 120 16.54 6.54 -15.59
CA LYS A 120 16.00 7.90 -15.40
C LYS A 120 14.50 7.95 -15.06
N THR A 121 13.82 6.80 -15.14
CA THR A 121 12.40 6.68 -14.81
C THR A 121 12.17 6.23 -13.37
N ASP A 122 13.22 5.88 -12.62
CA ASP A 122 13.08 5.43 -11.23
C ASP A 122 12.28 6.43 -10.39
N GLY A 123 11.43 5.91 -9.51
CA GLY A 123 10.57 6.71 -8.64
C GLY A 123 9.38 7.39 -9.32
N LYS A 124 9.30 7.45 -10.67
CA LYS A 124 8.16 8.06 -11.35
C LYS A 124 6.85 7.38 -10.97
N ILE A 125 5.83 8.19 -10.73
CA ILE A 125 4.49 7.73 -10.41
C ILE A 125 3.54 8.00 -11.59
N GLY A 126 2.65 7.05 -11.85
CA GLY A 126 1.63 7.19 -12.86
C GLY A 126 0.80 5.93 -13.01
N TYR A 127 0.10 5.80 -14.13
CA TYR A 127 -0.82 4.70 -14.39
C TYR A 127 -0.28 3.77 -15.48
N ILE A 128 -0.37 2.46 -15.24
CA ILE A 128 -0.09 1.39 -16.21
C ILE A 128 -1.28 0.44 -16.35
N THR A 129 -1.29 -0.33 -17.44
CA THR A 129 -2.37 -1.29 -17.71
C THR A 129 -2.35 -2.40 -16.65
N ALA A 130 -3.52 -2.84 -16.20
CA ALA A 130 -3.64 -4.02 -15.34
C ALA A 130 -3.90 -5.31 -16.13
N LYS A 131 -3.98 -5.25 -17.47
CA LYS A 131 -4.25 -6.42 -18.32
C LYS A 131 -3.21 -7.51 -18.08
N TRP A 132 -3.66 -8.72 -17.76
CA TRP A 132 -2.83 -9.88 -17.45
C TRP A 132 -1.84 -10.26 -18.57
N SER A 133 -2.18 -9.96 -19.82
CA SER A 133 -1.34 -10.18 -21.00
C SER A 133 -0.17 -9.19 -21.13
N HIS A 134 -0.18 -8.10 -20.34
CA HIS A 134 0.82 -7.03 -20.39
C HIS A 134 1.60 -6.89 -19.08
N VAL A 135 0.95 -7.13 -17.94
CA VAL A 135 1.54 -6.94 -16.63
C VAL A 135 1.21 -8.16 -15.76
N ARG A 136 2.21 -8.69 -15.06
CA ARG A 136 2.05 -9.83 -14.16
C ARG A 136 2.72 -9.58 -12.80
N PRO A 137 2.32 -10.29 -11.73
CA PRO A 137 3.05 -10.29 -10.47
C PRO A 137 4.47 -10.83 -10.63
N VAL A 138 5.44 -10.18 -9.98
CA VAL A 138 6.87 -10.51 -10.06
C VAL A 138 7.20 -11.84 -9.40
N TYR A 139 6.49 -12.22 -8.34
CA TYR A 139 6.78 -13.44 -7.58
C TYR A 139 5.96 -14.63 -8.09
N TYR A 140 6.54 -15.83 -8.05
CA TYR A 140 5.81 -17.08 -8.25
C TYR A 140 4.82 -17.32 -7.10
N ARG A 141 3.68 -17.96 -7.42
CA ARG A 141 2.64 -18.32 -6.45
C ARG A 141 2.39 -19.84 -6.41
N SER A 142 3.21 -20.62 -7.11
CA SER A 142 3.07 -22.07 -7.26
C SER A 142 4.43 -22.74 -7.18
N MET A 143 4.42 -24.05 -6.92
CA MET A 143 5.61 -24.89 -7.06
C MET A 143 5.94 -25.14 -8.55
N PRO A 144 7.23 -25.25 -8.93
CA PRO A 144 7.63 -25.71 -10.25
C PRO A 144 7.24 -27.17 -10.48
N LYS A 145 6.90 -27.51 -11.72
CA LYS A 145 6.87 -28.92 -12.14
C LYS A 145 8.25 -29.55 -11.95
N GLY A 146 8.28 -30.78 -11.43
CA GLY A 146 9.52 -31.50 -11.16
C GLY A 146 10.38 -30.91 -10.05
N ASN A 147 9.84 -30.01 -9.22
CA ASN A 147 10.52 -29.49 -8.03
C ASN A 147 11.89 -28.86 -8.32
N VAL A 148 12.09 -28.27 -9.50
CA VAL A 148 13.35 -27.63 -9.90
C VAL A 148 13.12 -26.21 -10.38
N ILE A 149 14.03 -25.31 -10.01
CA ILE A 149 14.16 -23.97 -10.59
C ILE A 149 15.57 -23.77 -11.14
N THR A 150 15.72 -22.96 -12.20
CA THR A 150 17.03 -22.48 -12.69
C THR A 150 17.26 -21.03 -12.26
N VAL A 151 18.49 -20.72 -11.83
CA VAL A 151 18.94 -19.34 -11.60
C VAL A 151 19.21 -18.63 -12.94
N ILE A 152 18.53 -17.51 -13.20
CA ILE A 152 18.67 -16.76 -14.46
C ILE A 152 19.31 -15.37 -14.29
N SER A 153 19.42 -14.89 -13.04
CA SER A 153 20.07 -13.62 -12.70
C SER A 153 21.55 -13.62 -13.08
N LYS A 154 22.04 -12.55 -13.74
CA LYS A 154 23.47 -12.38 -14.06
C LYS A 154 24.36 -12.39 -12.82
N LYS A 155 23.90 -11.78 -11.72
CA LYS A 155 24.63 -11.71 -10.44
C LYS A 155 24.42 -12.95 -9.56
N GLY A 156 23.72 -13.97 -10.06
CA GLY A 156 23.31 -15.12 -9.28
C GLY A 156 22.15 -14.83 -8.32
N VAL A 157 21.88 -15.78 -7.43
CA VAL A 157 20.85 -15.72 -6.39
C VAL A 157 21.44 -16.19 -5.06
N HIS A 158 21.27 -15.37 -4.02
CA HIS A 158 21.69 -15.73 -2.66
C HIS A 158 20.70 -16.70 -2.01
N ALA A 159 21.25 -17.65 -1.24
CA ALA A 159 20.51 -18.53 -0.34
C ALA A 159 20.67 -18.06 1.11
N TYR A 160 19.62 -18.26 1.89
CA TYR A 160 19.50 -17.73 3.26
C TYR A 160 18.96 -18.79 4.21
N LYS A 161 19.29 -18.68 5.50
CA LYS A 161 18.71 -19.53 6.54
C LYS A 161 17.22 -19.23 6.74
N ASN A 162 16.83 -17.96 6.72
CA ASN A 162 15.50 -17.52 7.13
C ASN A 162 14.61 -17.05 5.96
N LYS A 163 13.28 -17.20 6.11
CA LYS A 163 12.28 -16.78 5.10
C LYS A 163 12.28 -15.28 4.79
N ASN A 164 12.70 -14.44 5.73
CA ASN A 164 12.85 -12.99 5.55
C ASN A 164 14.13 -12.61 4.79
N LEU A 165 14.91 -13.58 4.28
CA LEU A 165 16.20 -13.42 3.61
C LEU A 165 17.30 -12.84 4.51
N THR A 166 17.32 -13.25 5.77
CA THR A 166 18.44 -12.98 6.70
C THR A 166 19.29 -14.24 6.90
N GLY A 167 20.53 -14.07 7.36
CA GLY A 167 21.49 -15.17 7.50
C GLY A 167 21.89 -15.74 6.14
N ARG A 168 22.49 -14.90 5.28
CA ARG A 168 23.01 -15.32 3.97
C ARG A 168 24.03 -16.45 4.15
N VAL A 169 23.91 -17.50 3.35
CA VAL A 169 24.78 -18.68 3.42
C VAL A 169 25.71 -18.74 2.21
N LYS A 170 25.16 -18.66 1.00
CA LYS A 170 25.96 -18.73 -0.24
C LYS A 170 25.24 -18.09 -1.43
N THR A 171 25.91 -18.04 -2.57
CA THR A 171 25.35 -17.57 -3.84
C THR A 171 25.36 -18.69 -4.87
N TYR A 172 24.22 -18.93 -5.51
CA TYR A 172 24.11 -19.80 -6.68
C TYR A 172 24.33 -18.97 -7.95
N LYS A 173 25.21 -19.44 -8.83
CA LYS A 173 25.53 -18.77 -10.10
C LYS A 173 24.39 -18.93 -11.10
N LYS A 174 24.41 -18.12 -12.16
CA LYS A 174 23.49 -18.28 -13.29
C LYS A 174 23.62 -19.70 -13.88
N GLY A 175 22.50 -20.31 -14.26
CA GLY A 175 22.45 -21.66 -14.82
C GLY A 175 22.33 -22.75 -13.76
N THR A 176 22.56 -22.46 -12.48
CA THR A 176 22.40 -23.48 -11.43
C THR A 176 20.94 -23.94 -11.32
N HIS A 177 20.74 -25.25 -11.37
CA HIS A 177 19.48 -25.91 -11.04
C HIS A 177 19.38 -26.15 -9.54
N LEU A 178 18.25 -25.78 -8.94
CA LEU A 178 18.00 -25.91 -7.51
C LEU A 178 16.74 -26.75 -7.29
N SER A 179 16.88 -27.81 -6.51
CA SER A 179 15.77 -28.61 -6.04
C SER A 179 15.02 -27.86 -4.94
N VAL A 180 13.70 -27.74 -5.09
CA VAL A 180 12.81 -27.02 -4.20
C VAL A 180 11.81 -27.97 -3.55
N LYS A 181 11.60 -27.84 -2.24
CA LYS A 181 10.65 -28.65 -1.48
C LYS A 181 9.33 -27.93 -1.21
N ASN A 182 9.36 -26.61 -1.08
CA ASN A 182 8.18 -25.82 -0.72
C ASN A 182 8.28 -24.38 -1.24
N LEU A 183 7.13 -23.69 -1.32
CA LEU A 183 7.02 -22.27 -1.57
C LEU A 183 6.34 -21.61 -0.37
N VAL A 184 7.06 -20.71 0.30
CA VAL A 184 6.55 -19.99 1.47
C VAL A 184 6.30 -18.52 1.14
N LYS A 185 5.26 -17.94 1.76
CA LYS A 185 4.94 -16.52 1.66
C LYS A 185 5.64 -15.74 2.78
N HIS A 186 6.14 -14.56 2.43
CA HIS A 186 6.64 -13.58 3.38
C HIS A 186 6.16 -12.19 2.93
N ASN A 187 5.18 -11.64 3.64
CA ASN A 187 4.44 -10.43 3.27
C ASN A 187 3.86 -10.56 1.85
N LEU A 188 4.19 -9.62 0.95
CA LEU A 188 3.70 -9.61 -0.44
C LEU A 188 4.60 -10.38 -1.42
N THR A 189 5.55 -11.12 -0.89
CA THR A 189 6.58 -11.81 -1.67
C THR A 189 6.61 -13.29 -1.31
N THR A 190 7.26 -14.11 -2.14
CA THR A 190 7.38 -15.55 -1.91
C THR A 190 8.84 -15.99 -2.00
N ARG A 191 9.15 -17.12 -1.37
CA ARG A 191 10.46 -17.76 -1.33
C ARG A 191 10.30 -19.23 -1.64
N TYR A 192 11.24 -19.78 -2.41
CA TYR A 192 11.38 -21.22 -2.47
C TYR A 192 12.24 -21.69 -1.30
N VAL A 193 11.77 -22.73 -0.64
CA VAL A 193 12.58 -23.50 0.30
C VAL A 193 13.23 -24.62 -0.51
N LEU A 194 14.56 -24.63 -0.51
CA LEU A 194 15.36 -25.65 -1.17
C LEU A 194 15.33 -26.96 -0.38
N SER A 195 15.69 -28.08 -1.00
CA SER A 195 15.72 -29.39 -0.32
C SER A 195 16.63 -29.38 0.92
N ASN A 196 17.73 -28.61 0.89
CA ASN A 196 18.63 -28.40 2.02
C ASN A 196 18.11 -27.40 3.10
N GLY A 197 16.85 -26.97 3.01
CA GLY A 197 16.22 -26.07 3.99
C GLY A 197 16.49 -24.58 3.76
N TYR A 198 17.41 -24.20 2.88
CA TYR A 198 17.68 -22.78 2.61
C TYR A 198 16.57 -22.12 1.80
N HIS A 199 16.46 -20.81 1.96
CA HIS A 199 15.49 -19.96 1.29
C HIS A 199 16.14 -19.20 0.15
N VAL A 200 15.50 -19.20 -1.02
CA VAL A 200 15.86 -18.34 -2.16
C VAL A 200 14.64 -17.54 -2.63
N THR A 201 14.90 -16.40 -3.27
CA THR A 201 13.84 -15.56 -3.84
C THR A 201 13.04 -16.31 -4.91
N ALA A 202 11.72 -16.14 -4.91
CA ALA A 202 10.85 -16.63 -5.98
C ALA A 202 10.53 -15.54 -7.03
N ASN A 203 11.39 -14.53 -7.15
CA ASN A 203 11.26 -13.46 -8.14
C ASN A 203 11.54 -14.00 -9.56
N LYS A 204 10.56 -13.85 -10.46
CA LYS A 204 10.55 -14.34 -11.85
C LYS A 204 11.63 -13.73 -12.76
N LYS A 205 12.31 -12.66 -12.34
CA LYS A 205 13.48 -12.08 -13.03
C LYS A 205 14.80 -12.71 -12.58
N LEU A 206 14.82 -13.39 -11.43
CA LEU A 206 16.04 -13.93 -10.83
C LEU A 206 16.10 -15.46 -10.93
N VAL A 207 14.94 -16.12 -10.90
CA VAL A 207 14.79 -17.57 -11.10
C VAL A 207 13.67 -17.87 -12.11
N ILE A 208 13.71 -19.06 -12.70
CA ILE A 208 12.65 -19.60 -13.56
C ILE A 208 12.34 -21.04 -13.14
N GLN A 209 11.06 -21.41 -13.18
CA GLN A 209 10.62 -22.79 -12.89
C GLN A 209 11.02 -23.74 -14.02
N GLY A 210 11.49 -24.93 -13.67
CA GLY A 210 11.97 -25.97 -14.59
C GLY A 210 13.47 -25.91 -14.86
N LYS A 211 13.95 -26.86 -15.66
CA LYS A 211 15.30 -26.87 -16.24
C LYS A 211 15.28 -25.96 -17.48
N TYR A 212 15.67 -24.71 -17.28
CA TYR A 212 15.86 -23.69 -18.32
C TYR A 212 17.32 -23.59 -18.76
#